data_AF-A0A064CL18-F1
#
_entry.id   AF-A0A064CL18-F1
#
_cell.length_a   1.000
_cell.length_b   1.000
_cell.length_c   1.000
_cell.angle_alpha   90.00
_cell.angle_beta   90.00
_cell.angle_gamma   90.00
#
_symmetry.space_group_name_H-M   'P 1'
#
loop_
_entity.id
_entity.type
_entity.pdbx_description
1 polymer ?
#
loop_
_entity_poly.entity_id
_entity_poly.type
_entity_poly.pdbx_seq_one_letter_code
_entity_poly.pdbx_strand_id
1 'polypeptide(L)'
;MSDRITDVHAIRDVVVRYCRGIDRLDFDLVRQAYHDDGIDHHTGFDGTADEYVSWVSKSLEYLSGTMHFIGNHHVDFVDQDAAISETYLMATHWGPPGSGRRANFTTGARYVDLMERRDGRWAVAERWAVREWTRPDLFVAPEQPGPRGTRDADDPLYVLMKRFGL
;
A
#
# COMPACT_ATOMS: atom_id res chain seq x y z
N MET A 1 13.04 -26.02 -5.07
CA MET A 1 12.55 -25.09 -6.12
C MET A 1 11.19 -24.61 -5.66
N SER A 2 11.00 -23.29 -5.50
CA SER A 2 9.68 -22.74 -5.22
C SER A 2 8.79 -22.90 -6.45
N ASP A 3 7.51 -23.15 -6.25
CA ASP A 3 6.52 -23.17 -7.32
C ASP A 3 6.22 -21.73 -7.75
N ARG A 4 6.30 -21.43 -9.05
CA ARG A 4 6.10 -20.06 -9.57
C ARG A 4 4.72 -19.51 -9.25
N ILE A 5 3.71 -20.37 -9.14
CA ILE A 5 2.37 -19.96 -8.70
C ILE A 5 2.43 -19.43 -7.26
N THR A 6 3.13 -20.14 -6.38
CA THR A 6 3.33 -19.71 -4.98
C THR A 6 4.13 -18.41 -4.91
N ASP A 7 5.18 -18.27 -5.73
CA ASP A 7 5.97 -17.03 -5.79
C ASP A 7 5.15 -15.82 -6.26
N VAL A 8 4.30 -15.98 -7.29
CA VAL A 8 3.39 -14.92 -7.74
C VAL A 8 2.43 -14.49 -6.62
N HIS A 9 1.89 -15.45 -5.87
CA HIS A 9 1.04 -15.14 -4.72
C HIS A 9 1.82 -14.41 -3.61
N ALA A 10 3.03 -14.84 -3.30
CA ALA A 10 3.88 -14.20 -2.29
C ALA A 10 4.24 -12.76 -2.68
N ILE A 11 4.62 -12.54 -3.95
CA ILE A 11 4.91 -11.19 -4.49
C ILE A 11 3.66 -10.30 -4.44
N ARG A 12 2.49 -10.82 -4.83
CA ARG A 12 1.24 -10.06 -4.72
C ARG A 12 0.93 -9.71 -3.27
N ASP A 13 1.18 -10.62 -2.33
CA ASP A 13 0.96 -10.40 -0.90
C ASP A 13 1.87 -9.31 -0.33
N VAL A 14 3.10 -9.16 -0.83
CA VAL A 14 3.97 -8.00 -0.52
C VAL A 14 3.26 -6.69 -0.84
N VAL A 15 2.70 -6.56 -2.04
CA VAL A 15 2.00 -5.33 -2.46
C VAL A 15 0.72 -5.09 -1.66
N VAL A 16 -0.05 -6.15 -1.38
CA VAL A 16 -1.27 -6.06 -0.56
C VAL A 16 -0.94 -5.62 0.88
N ARG A 17 0.12 -6.19 1.47
CA ARG A 17 0.60 -5.83 2.82
C ARG A 17 0.97 -4.35 2.89
N TYR A 18 1.71 -3.86 1.90
CA TYR A 18 2.04 -2.44 1.79
C TYR A 18 0.78 -1.56 1.79
N CYS A 19 -0.18 -1.86 0.90
CA CYS A 19 -1.43 -1.11 0.78
C CYS A 19 -2.22 -1.09 2.10
N ARG A 20 -2.34 -2.26 2.74
CA ARG A 20 -3.00 -2.38 4.06
C ARG A 20 -2.29 -1.52 5.11
N GLY A 21 -0.96 -1.55 5.13
CA GLY A 21 -0.15 -0.75 6.05
C GLY A 21 -0.42 0.75 5.89
N ILE A 22 -0.38 1.27 4.65
CA ILE A 22 -0.70 2.67 4.34
C ILE A 22 -2.13 3.03 4.78
N ASP A 23 -3.11 2.19 4.43
CA ASP A 23 -4.52 2.45 4.73
C ASP A 23 -4.83 2.46 6.23
N ARG A 24 -4.02 1.77 7.04
CA ARG A 24 -4.18 1.67 8.49
C ARG A 24 -3.14 2.40 9.32
N LEU A 25 -2.23 3.15 8.69
CA LEU A 25 -1.08 3.78 9.36
C LEU A 25 -0.20 2.77 10.12
N ASP A 26 -0.22 1.52 9.69
CA ASP A 26 0.64 0.48 10.23
C ASP A 26 1.94 0.45 9.43
N PHE A 27 2.87 1.30 9.87
CA PHE A 27 4.13 1.50 9.17
C PHE A 27 5.11 0.33 9.33
N ASP A 28 4.88 -0.57 10.29
CA ASP A 28 5.66 -1.79 10.40
C ASP A 28 5.28 -2.77 9.27
N LEU A 29 3.98 -2.85 8.92
CA LEU A 29 3.56 -3.57 7.71
C LEU A 29 4.12 -2.94 6.43
N VAL A 30 4.21 -1.60 6.36
CA VAL A 30 4.82 -0.91 5.21
C VAL A 30 6.29 -1.30 5.08
N ARG A 31 7.08 -1.22 6.16
CA ARG A 31 8.50 -1.62 6.17
C ARG A 31 8.69 -3.08 5.79
N GLN A 32 7.84 -3.98 6.29
CA GLN A 32 7.87 -5.40 5.93
C GLN A 32 7.65 -5.67 4.44
N ALA A 33 7.12 -4.72 3.65
CA ALA A 33 7.01 -4.89 2.21
C ALA A 33 8.34 -4.71 1.47
N TYR A 34 9.34 -4.09 2.10
CA TYR A 34 10.65 -3.83 1.51
C TYR A 34 11.72 -4.74 2.12
N HIS A 35 12.86 -4.84 1.45
CA HIS A 35 14.12 -5.19 2.12
C HIS A 35 14.65 -3.97 2.89
N ASP A 36 15.55 -4.20 3.85
CA ASP A 36 16.10 -3.15 4.70
C ASP A 36 16.84 -2.04 3.90
N ASP A 37 17.37 -2.40 2.73
CA ASP A 37 18.04 -1.52 1.76
C ASP A 37 17.12 -1.07 0.61
N GLY A 38 15.81 -1.30 0.73
CA GLY A 38 14.85 -1.03 -0.33
C GLY A 38 14.71 0.45 -0.68
N ILE A 39 14.52 0.74 -1.96
CA ILE A 39 14.38 2.10 -2.50
C ILE A 39 12.95 2.35 -3.00
N ASP A 40 12.42 3.55 -2.76
CA ASP A 40 11.11 3.99 -3.25
C ASP A 40 11.23 5.30 -4.05
N HIS A 41 10.77 5.24 -5.29
CA HIS A 41 10.58 6.39 -6.16
C HIS A 41 9.09 6.70 -6.21
N HIS A 42 8.67 7.68 -5.41
CA HIS A 42 7.28 8.12 -5.34
C HIS A 42 7.11 9.48 -6.01
N THR A 43 5.88 9.78 -6.43
CA THR A 43 5.58 11.17 -6.84
C THR A 43 5.86 12.14 -5.70
N GLY A 44 6.95 12.91 -5.79
CA GLY A 44 7.40 13.86 -4.78
C GLY A 44 8.34 13.31 -3.70
N PHE A 45 8.81 12.06 -3.85
CA PHE A 45 9.76 11.42 -2.94
C PHE A 45 10.74 10.53 -3.72
N ASP A 46 11.99 10.48 -3.28
CA ASP A 46 13.03 9.61 -3.83
C ASP A 46 14.02 9.28 -2.69
N GLY A 47 14.19 8.00 -2.35
CA GLY A 47 15.06 7.59 -1.24
C GLY A 47 14.76 6.19 -0.70
N THR A 48 15.27 5.90 0.49
CA THR A 48 15.09 4.59 1.15
C THR A 48 13.66 4.38 1.65
N ALA A 49 13.28 3.12 1.87
CA ALA A 49 11.96 2.75 2.42
C ALA A 49 11.69 3.39 3.80
N ASP A 50 12.70 3.53 4.66
CA ASP A 50 12.55 4.17 5.97
C ASP A 50 12.37 5.69 5.88
N GLU A 51 13.09 6.34 4.96
CA GLU A 51 12.88 7.75 4.63
C GLU A 51 11.48 7.96 4.03
N TYR A 52 11.04 7.03 3.17
CA TYR A 52 9.71 7.03 2.59
C TYR A 52 8.63 6.98 3.67
N VAL A 53 8.75 6.04 4.63
CA VAL A 53 7.81 5.92 5.75
C VAL A 53 7.75 7.23 6.55
N SER A 54 8.90 7.83 6.83
CA SER A 54 8.99 9.11 7.55
C SER A 54 8.39 10.29 6.78
N TRP A 55 8.44 10.25 5.44
CA TRP A 55 7.88 11.27 4.57
C TRP A 55 6.36 11.09 4.39
N VAL A 56 5.92 9.86 4.13
CA VAL A 56 4.51 9.55 3.86
C VAL A 56 3.66 9.69 5.12
N SER A 57 4.18 9.37 6.31
CA SER A 57 3.43 9.51 7.56
C SER A 57 2.89 10.93 7.76
N LYS A 58 3.75 11.93 7.52
CA LYS A 58 3.39 13.36 7.59
C LYS A 58 2.31 13.73 6.60
N SER A 59 2.32 13.14 5.41
CA SER A 59 1.29 13.39 4.39
C SER A 59 -0.05 12.75 4.79
N LEU A 60 0.00 11.57 5.40
CA LEU A 60 -1.20 10.82 5.80
C LEU A 60 -1.88 11.38 7.06
N GLU A 61 -1.18 12.15 7.90
CA GLU A 61 -1.74 12.85 9.07
C GLU A 61 -2.85 13.84 8.68
N TYR A 62 -2.79 14.41 7.47
CA TYR A 62 -3.81 15.36 6.98
C TYR A 62 -5.07 14.67 6.43
N LEU A 63 -5.08 13.33 6.35
CA LEU A 63 -6.16 12.54 5.77
C LEU A 63 -6.90 11.76 6.86
N SER A 64 -8.22 11.75 6.76
CA SER A 64 -9.06 10.88 7.60
C SER A 64 -8.98 9.42 7.15
N GLY A 65 -8.63 9.17 5.88
CA GLY A 65 -8.32 7.83 5.43
C GLY A 65 -7.89 7.75 3.99
N THR A 66 -7.38 6.57 3.67
CA THR A 66 -7.03 6.14 2.33
C THR A 66 -7.55 4.73 2.10
N MET A 67 -7.73 4.38 0.84
CA MET A 67 -8.05 3.02 0.42
C MET A 67 -7.37 2.73 -0.90
N HIS A 68 -6.49 1.73 -0.90
CA HIS A 68 -5.78 1.27 -2.07
C HIS A 68 -6.42 -0.02 -2.61
N PHE A 69 -7.07 0.10 -3.76
CA PHE A 69 -7.62 -1.04 -4.48
C PHE A 69 -6.67 -1.45 -5.60
N ILE A 70 -6.10 -2.66 -5.50
CA ILE A 70 -5.23 -3.21 -6.52
C ILE A 70 -6.03 -4.06 -7.53
N GLY A 71 -5.70 -3.93 -8.80
CA GLY A 71 -6.30 -4.66 -9.91
C GLY A 71 -5.31 -5.62 -10.55
N ASN A 72 -5.09 -5.47 -11.86
CA ASN A 72 -4.16 -6.27 -12.65
C ASN A 72 -2.78 -6.32 -11.97
N HIS A 73 -2.27 -7.54 -11.81
CA HIS A 73 -0.97 -7.81 -11.23
C HIS A 73 -0.24 -8.81 -12.14
N HIS A 74 0.89 -8.40 -12.68
CA HIS A 74 1.73 -9.21 -13.56
C HIS A 74 3.10 -9.39 -12.93
N VAL A 75 3.71 -10.56 -13.15
CA VAL A 75 5.04 -10.89 -12.64
C VAL A 75 5.87 -11.52 -13.75
N ASP A 76 6.98 -10.88 -14.09
CA ASP A 76 7.99 -11.39 -15.00
C ASP A 76 9.21 -11.83 -14.19
N PHE A 77 9.46 -13.13 -14.14
CA PHE A 77 10.61 -13.68 -13.41
C PHE A 77 11.91 -13.43 -14.18
N VAL A 78 12.86 -12.77 -13.52
CA VAL A 78 14.22 -12.58 -14.04
C VAL A 78 15.02 -13.86 -13.85
N ASP A 79 14.92 -14.46 -12.64
CA ASP A 79 15.51 -15.75 -12.32
C ASP A 79 14.73 -16.45 -11.18
N GLN A 80 15.41 -17.30 -10.39
CA GLN A 80 14.78 -18.02 -9.29
C GLN A 80 14.40 -17.10 -8.12
N ASP A 81 15.18 -16.07 -7.84
CA ASP A 81 15.10 -15.20 -6.66
C ASP A 81 14.90 -13.72 -7.01
N ALA A 82 14.78 -13.37 -8.29
CA ALA A 82 14.44 -12.03 -8.75
C ALA A 82 13.24 -12.03 -9.73
N ALA A 83 12.38 -11.02 -9.60
CA ALA A 83 11.22 -10.79 -10.47
C ALA A 83 10.89 -9.31 -10.61
N ILE A 84 10.27 -8.93 -11.71
CA ILE A 84 9.68 -7.62 -11.91
C ILE A 84 8.17 -7.79 -11.78
N SER A 85 7.52 -6.99 -10.94
CA SER A 85 6.06 -7.00 -10.82
C SER A 85 5.45 -5.66 -11.18
N GLU A 86 4.38 -5.68 -11.97
CA GLU A 86 3.57 -4.51 -12.28
C GLU A 86 2.20 -4.69 -11.64
N THR A 87 1.79 -3.73 -10.80
CA THR A 87 0.49 -3.72 -10.14
C THR A 87 -0.27 -2.45 -10.45
N TYR A 88 -1.47 -2.58 -11.01
CA TYR A 88 -2.38 -1.47 -11.25
C TYR A 88 -3.16 -1.20 -9.97
N LEU A 89 -3.34 0.07 -9.64
CA LEU A 89 -4.12 0.44 -8.47
C LEU A 89 -4.90 1.73 -8.63
N MET A 90 -5.97 1.82 -7.84
CA MET A 90 -6.66 3.05 -7.53
C MET A 90 -6.49 3.35 -6.04
N ALA A 91 -5.97 4.52 -5.71
CA ALA A 91 -5.80 5.00 -4.36
C ALA A 91 -6.76 6.17 -4.11
N THR A 92 -7.77 5.94 -3.28
CA THR A 92 -8.78 6.92 -2.92
C THR A 92 -8.45 7.51 -1.55
N HIS A 93 -8.46 8.83 -1.44
CA HIS A 93 -8.06 9.60 -0.26
C HIS A 93 -9.18 10.55 0.14
N TRP A 94 -9.44 10.68 1.44
CA TRP A 94 -10.42 11.61 1.98
C TRP A 94 -9.93 12.29 3.27
N GLY A 95 -10.24 13.57 3.40
CA GLY A 95 -9.98 14.37 4.60
C GLY A 95 -11.17 14.38 5.58
N PRO A 96 -11.05 15.12 6.69
CA PRO A 96 -12.14 15.32 7.62
C PRO A 96 -13.34 16.04 6.97
N PRO A 97 -14.55 15.96 7.57
CA PRO A 97 -15.73 16.65 7.05
C PRO A 97 -15.46 18.13 6.72
N GLY A 98 -15.93 18.58 5.56
CA GLY A 98 -15.67 19.95 5.07
C GLY A 98 -14.33 20.12 4.35
N SER A 99 -13.49 19.09 4.29
CA SER A 99 -12.28 19.12 3.47
C SER A 99 -12.61 19.27 1.99
N GLY A 100 -11.91 20.18 1.31
CA GLY A 100 -12.06 20.41 -0.12
C GLY A 100 -11.31 19.39 -0.98
N ARG A 101 -11.22 19.70 -2.28
CA ARG A 101 -10.59 18.87 -3.32
C ARG A 101 -9.13 18.48 -3.07
N ARG A 102 -8.43 19.18 -2.14
CA ARG A 102 -7.03 18.88 -1.80
C ARG A 102 -6.87 17.63 -0.93
N ALA A 103 -7.88 17.26 -0.15
CA ALA A 103 -7.86 16.05 0.67
C ALA A 103 -8.78 14.94 0.14
N ASN A 104 -9.67 15.28 -0.80
CA ASN A 104 -10.65 14.37 -1.40
C ASN A 104 -10.32 14.12 -2.87
N PHE A 105 -9.65 13.02 -3.16
CA PHE A 105 -9.21 12.68 -4.51
C PHE A 105 -8.97 11.18 -4.68
N THR A 106 -9.08 10.71 -5.93
CA THR A 106 -8.63 9.38 -6.34
C THR A 106 -7.52 9.51 -7.36
N THR A 107 -6.53 8.65 -7.21
CA THR A 107 -5.42 8.52 -8.13
C THR A 107 -5.41 7.13 -8.75
N GLY A 108 -5.25 7.07 -10.07
CA GLY A 108 -4.81 5.86 -10.74
C GLY A 108 -3.29 5.82 -10.76
N ALA A 109 -2.73 4.69 -10.36
CA ALA A 109 -1.30 4.51 -10.29
C ALA A 109 -0.89 3.09 -10.69
N ARG A 110 0.41 2.91 -10.91
CA ARG A 110 1.06 1.62 -11.00
C ARG A 110 2.19 1.55 -9.98
N TYR A 111 2.31 0.41 -9.31
CA TYR A 111 3.56 0.01 -8.69
C TYR A 111 4.33 -0.83 -9.71
N VAL A 112 5.53 -0.41 -10.03
CA VAL A 112 6.50 -1.16 -10.84
C VAL A 112 7.64 -1.50 -9.90
N ASP A 113 7.75 -2.77 -9.55
CA ASP A 113 8.60 -3.23 -8.45
C ASP A 113 9.65 -4.20 -8.96
N LEU A 114 10.90 -3.96 -8.59
CA LEU A 114 11.93 -5.00 -8.52
C LEU A 114 11.73 -5.77 -7.20
N MET A 115 11.37 -7.03 -7.34
CA MET A 115 11.14 -7.96 -6.24
C MET A 115 12.34 -8.91 -6.14
N GLU A 116 12.83 -9.10 -4.93
CA GLU A 116 13.89 -10.07 -4.64
C GLU A 116 13.47 -11.00 -3.51
N ARG A 117 13.87 -12.26 -3.60
CA ARG A 117 13.77 -13.24 -2.52
C ARG A 117 15.11 -13.34 -1.80
N ARG A 118 15.13 -12.90 -0.53
CA ARG A 118 16.28 -13.03 0.37
C ARG A 118 15.84 -13.82 1.60
N ASP A 119 16.62 -14.82 1.99
CA ASP A 119 16.32 -15.71 3.12
C ASP A 119 14.90 -16.32 3.05
N GLY A 120 14.45 -16.67 1.84
CA GLY A 120 13.14 -17.27 1.58
C GLY A 120 11.96 -16.29 1.56
N ARG A 121 12.19 -14.99 1.75
CA ARG A 121 11.15 -13.94 1.76
C ARG A 121 11.25 -13.05 0.53
N TRP A 122 10.16 -12.96 -0.24
CA TRP A 122 10.00 -11.94 -1.27
C TRP A 122 9.73 -10.57 -0.63
N ALA A 123 10.40 -9.54 -1.13
CA ALA A 123 10.15 -8.15 -0.77
C ALA A 123 10.60 -7.21 -1.89
N VAL A 124 10.17 -5.95 -1.82
CA VAL A 124 10.59 -4.89 -2.74
C VAL A 124 12.05 -4.52 -2.48
N ALA A 125 12.89 -4.65 -3.48
CA ALA A 125 14.24 -4.09 -3.51
C ALA A 125 14.22 -2.65 -4.05
N GLU A 126 13.37 -2.37 -5.06
CA GLU A 126 13.21 -1.03 -5.63
C GLU A 126 11.79 -0.88 -6.21
N ARG A 127 11.17 0.28 -6.00
CA ARG A 127 9.81 0.57 -6.47
C ARG A 127 9.74 1.89 -7.21
N TRP A 128 8.98 1.91 -8.31
CA TRP A 128 8.40 3.12 -8.88
C TRP A 128 6.89 3.15 -8.65
N ALA A 129 6.45 4.10 -7.82
CA ALA A 129 5.04 4.42 -7.62
C ALA A 129 4.59 5.48 -8.64
N VAL A 130 4.25 5.00 -9.83
CA VAL A 130 3.90 5.83 -10.98
C VAL A 130 2.47 6.33 -10.86
N ARG A 131 2.31 7.64 -10.69
CA ARG A 131 0.99 8.29 -10.70
C ARG A 131 0.59 8.62 -12.13
N GLU A 132 -0.41 7.93 -12.64
CA GLU A 132 -0.89 8.11 -14.02
C GLU A 132 -1.82 9.33 -14.13
N TRP A 133 -2.73 9.46 -13.19
CA TRP A 133 -3.71 10.54 -13.18
C TRP A 133 -4.24 10.78 -11.76
N THR A 134 -4.80 11.97 -11.54
CA THR A 134 -5.52 12.29 -10.30
C THR A 134 -6.79 13.02 -10.66
N ARG A 135 -7.88 12.65 -9.99
CA ARG A 135 -9.17 13.33 -10.11
C ARG A 135 -9.68 13.72 -8.72
N PRO A 136 -10.29 14.90 -8.57
CA PRO A 136 -10.99 15.24 -7.35
C PRO A 136 -12.22 14.35 -7.17
N ASP A 137 -12.58 14.06 -5.93
CA ASP A 137 -13.80 13.33 -5.58
C ASP A 137 -14.68 14.12 -4.61
N LEU A 138 -15.96 13.73 -4.57
CA LEU A 138 -16.93 14.19 -3.59
C LEU A 138 -17.35 12.99 -2.74
N PHE A 139 -17.09 13.05 -1.44
CA PHE A 139 -17.52 12.02 -0.50
C PHE A 139 -18.80 12.44 0.19
N VAL A 140 -19.73 11.50 0.28
CA VAL A 140 -20.99 11.65 1.00
C VAL A 140 -20.95 10.73 2.20
N ALA A 141 -21.38 11.23 3.36
CA ALA A 141 -21.51 10.40 4.54
C ALA A 141 -22.64 9.37 4.32
N PRO A 142 -22.46 8.10 4.72
CA PRO A 142 -23.52 7.10 4.70
C PRO A 142 -24.80 7.57 5.38
N GLU A 143 -25.95 7.11 4.88
CA GLU A 143 -27.26 7.63 5.28
C GLU A 143 -27.64 7.25 6.71
N GLN A 144 -26.99 6.24 7.29
CA GLN A 144 -27.27 5.71 8.62
C GLN A 144 -25.98 5.42 9.42
N PRO A 145 -26.06 5.35 10.76
CA PRO A 145 -24.97 4.85 11.58
C PRO A 145 -24.62 3.39 11.27
N GLY A 146 -23.35 3.02 11.41
CA GLY A 146 -22.84 1.67 11.18
C GLY A 146 -21.35 1.58 11.45
N PRO A 147 -20.75 0.38 11.34
CA PRO A 147 -19.30 0.21 11.51
C PRO A 147 -18.52 1.13 10.57
N ARG A 148 -17.41 1.66 11.08
CA ARG A 148 -16.48 2.51 10.33
C ARG A 148 -15.10 1.90 10.42
N GLY A 149 -14.35 1.94 9.33
CA GLY A 149 -12.91 1.69 9.40
C GLY A 149 -12.25 2.83 10.17
N THR A 150 -11.28 2.47 11.01
CA THR A 150 -10.37 3.42 11.66
C THR A 150 -8.93 3.09 11.25
N ARG A 151 -7.98 3.91 11.66
CA ARG A 151 -6.55 3.73 11.35
C ARG A 151 -5.75 3.42 12.62
N ASP A 152 -6.41 2.78 13.57
CA ASP A 152 -5.90 2.43 14.91
C ASP A 152 -6.41 1.05 15.31
N ALA A 153 -6.12 0.65 16.55
CA ALA A 153 -6.46 -0.67 17.09
C ALA A 153 -7.98 -0.95 17.18
N ASP A 154 -8.83 0.07 17.03
CA ASP A 154 -10.29 -0.08 17.06
C ASP A 154 -10.88 -0.40 15.68
N ASP A 155 -10.06 -0.52 14.62
CA ASP A 155 -10.53 -0.90 13.30
C ASP A 155 -11.18 -2.29 13.37
N PRO A 156 -12.33 -2.53 12.70
CA PRO A 156 -13.04 -3.80 12.78
C PRO A 156 -12.18 -5.02 12.47
N LEU A 157 -11.15 -4.88 11.62
CA LEU A 157 -10.21 -5.94 11.31
C LEU A 157 -9.37 -6.33 12.52
N TYR A 158 -8.76 -5.37 13.21
CA TYR A 158 -7.90 -5.64 14.37
C TYR A 158 -8.70 -6.13 15.58
N VAL A 159 -9.90 -5.58 15.78
CA VAL A 159 -10.84 -6.09 16.79
C VAL A 159 -11.16 -7.57 16.53
N LEU A 160 -11.42 -7.95 15.27
CA LEU A 160 -11.69 -9.34 14.93
C LEU A 160 -10.46 -10.24 15.03
N MET A 161 -9.28 -9.78 14.61
CA MET A 161 -8.02 -10.52 14.75
C MET A 161 -7.70 -10.83 16.21
N LYS A 162 -7.84 -9.84 17.10
CA LYS A 162 -7.61 -9.99 18.54
C LYS A 162 -8.51 -11.07 19.16
N ARG A 163 -9.73 -11.25 18.65
CA ARG A 163 -10.64 -12.33 19.10
C ARG A 163 -10.04 -13.73 18.90
N PHE A 164 -9.15 -13.89 17.93
CA PHE A 164 -8.48 -15.15 17.61
C PHE A 164 -7.00 -15.19 18.03
N GLY A 165 -6.52 -14.17 18.75
CA GLY A 165 -5.12 -14.10 19.20
C GLY A 165 -4.11 -13.87 18.07
N LEU A 166 -4.56 -13.24 16.98
CA LEU A 166 -3.73 -12.79 15.86
C LEU A 166 -3.26 -11.34 16.06
#